data_AF-A0A448WG30-F1
#
_entry.id   AF-A0A448WG30-F1
#
_cell.length_a   1.000
_cell.length_b   1.000
_cell.length_c   1.000
_cell.angle_alpha   90.00
_cell.angle_beta   90.00
_cell.angle_gamma   90.00
#
_symmetry.space_group_name_H-M   'P 1'
#
loop_
_entity.id
_entity.type
_entity.pdbx_description
1 polymer ?
#
loop_
_entity_poly.entity_id
_entity_poly.type
_entity_poly.pdbx_seq_one_letter_code
_entity_poly.pdbx_strand_id
1 'polypeptide(L)'
;MKFHLSAYTKCKKEPLQILTGLEEPQQSMEDHMVMLQSIGGSRFATPFLSIVRDWERDLTITWIIVQQKWMYLEAIFTAGDISKQLPQEAARFEGIDRSFRKMMRAAQEVQYVMKCCLADKRLDDLRNLEQELEICQKALNDYLEAKRNAFPRFFFISSDEMLSILGGKELSLIQEHIIKVNIHTCLLIDSSFY
;
A
#
# COMPACT_ATOMS: atom_id res chain seq x y z
N MET A 1 19.69 0.30 -14.04
CA MET A 1 18.41 -0.44 -13.98
C MET A 1 17.26 0.37 -14.54
N LYS A 2 16.28 -0.31 -15.15
CA LYS A 2 14.97 0.26 -15.52
C LYS A 2 13.90 -0.32 -14.59
N PHE A 3 12.91 0.49 -14.21
CA PHE A 3 11.76 0.00 -13.46
C PHE A 3 10.82 -0.78 -14.39
N HIS A 4 10.39 -1.97 -13.95
CA HIS A 4 9.29 -2.69 -14.59
C HIS A 4 7.97 -2.14 -14.06
N LEU A 5 7.25 -1.42 -14.92
CA LEU A 5 6.04 -0.70 -14.57
C LEU A 5 4.83 -1.41 -15.19
N SER A 6 3.84 -1.75 -14.36
CA SER A 6 2.56 -2.29 -14.84
C SER A 6 1.42 -1.35 -14.50
N ALA A 7 0.39 -1.31 -15.35
CA ALA A 7 -0.78 -0.48 -15.09
C ALA A 7 -1.64 -1.10 -13.98
N TYR A 8 -1.87 -0.33 -12.93
CA TYR A 8 -2.76 -0.67 -11.84
C TYR A 8 -4.00 0.24 -11.87
N THR A 9 -5.15 -0.42 -11.88
CA THR A 9 -6.47 0.23 -12.01
C THR A 9 -7.45 -0.49 -11.09
N LYS A 10 -7.33 -0.30 -9.77
CA LYS A 10 -8.22 -1.02 -8.82
C LYS A 10 -9.44 -0.21 -8.41
N CYS A 11 -9.36 1.13 -8.33
CA CYS A 11 -10.51 1.93 -7.88
C CYS A 11 -10.74 3.27 -8.58
N LYS A 12 -9.71 3.99 -9.06
CA LYS A 12 -9.89 5.20 -9.89
C LYS A 12 -9.79 4.86 -11.38
N LYS A 13 -10.59 5.53 -12.23
CA LYS A 13 -10.57 5.40 -13.70
C LYS A 13 -9.23 5.81 -14.33
N GLU A 14 -8.34 6.45 -13.58
CA GLU A 14 -6.99 6.80 -14.03
C GLU A 14 -5.99 5.68 -13.72
N PRO A 15 -5.44 5.00 -14.75
CA PRO A 15 -4.43 3.97 -14.55
C PRO A 15 -3.17 4.60 -13.96
N LEU A 16 -2.70 4.06 -12.83
CA LEU A 16 -1.41 4.41 -12.25
C LEU A 16 -0.42 3.30 -12.59
N GLN A 17 0.74 3.64 -13.13
CA GLN A 17 1.78 2.62 -13.26
C GLN A 17 2.39 2.35 -11.89
N ILE A 18 2.42 1.08 -11.48
CA ILE A 18 3.02 0.59 -10.23
C ILE A 18 4.29 -0.20 -10.53
N LEU A 19 5.20 -0.24 -9.55
CA LEU A 19 6.38 -1.08 -9.64
C LEU A 19 5.97 -2.56 -9.58
N THR A 20 6.44 -3.32 -10.54
CA THR A 20 6.34 -4.78 -10.67
C THR A 20 7.68 -5.37 -11.08
N GLY A 21 7.88 -6.69 -11.02
CA GLY A 21 9.10 -7.32 -11.56
C GLY A 21 10.40 -6.81 -10.93
N LEU A 22 10.49 -6.81 -9.60
CA LEU A 22 11.61 -6.23 -8.84
C LEU A 22 12.83 -7.17 -8.75
N GLU A 23 12.68 -8.44 -9.11
CA GLU A 23 13.75 -9.46 -9.06
C GLU A 23 14.81 -9.22 -10.15
N GLU A 24 14.41 -8.89 -11.38
CA GLU A 24 15.34 -8.67 -12.52
C GLU A 24 16.24 -7.43 -12.34
N PRO A 25 15.75 -6.26 -11.89
CA PRO A 25 16.61 -5.13 -11.57
C PRO A 25 17.63 -5.47 -10.50
N GLN A 26 17.22 -6.14 -9.42
CA GLN A 26 18.10 -6.54 -8.32
C GLN A 26 19.23 -7.46 -8.80
N GLN A 27 18.90 -8.48 -9.59
CA GLN A 27 19.90 -9.38 -10.19
C GLN A 27 20.88 -8.63 -11.10
N SER A 28 20.38 -7.71 -11.94
CA SER A 28 21.22 -6.90 -12.83
C SER A 28 22.19 -6.00 -12.07
N MET A 29 21.83 -5.53 -10.86
CA MET A 29 22.75 -4.77 -10.01
C MET A 29 23.88 -5.64 -9.47
N GLU A 30 23.56 -6.84 -9.01
CA GLU A 30 24.54 -7.81 -8.51
C GLU A 30 25.55 -8.19 -9.60
N ASP A 31 25.08 -8.42 -10.83
CA ASP A 31 25.93 -8.76 -11.97
C ASP A 31 26.91 -7.63 -12.34
N HIS A 32 26.44 -6.36 -12.35
CA HIS A 32 27.32 -5.21 -12.58
C HIS A 32 28.37 -5.04 -11.47
N MET A 33 28.07 -5.41 -10.23
CA MET A 33 29.04 -5.39 -9.13
C MET A 33 30.11 -6.46 -9.29
N VAL A 34 29.72 -7.68 -9.64
CA VAL A 34 30.67 -8.77 -9.93
C VAL A 34 31.57 -8.38 -11.11
N MET A 35 31.00 -7.73 -12.13
CA MET A 35 31.76 -7.16 -13.24
C MET A 35 32.72 -6.05 -12.78
N LEU A 36 32.31 -5.10 -11.94
CA LEU A 36 33.19 -4.03 -11.45
C LEU A 36 34.30 -4.53 -10.50
N GLN A 37 34.02 -5.56 -9.70
CA GLN A 37 34.99 -6.22 -8.84
C GLN A 37 36.00 -7.04 -9.63
N SER A 38 35.56 -7.70 -10.71
CA SER A 38 36.44 -8.49 -11.58
C SER A 38 37.28 -7.64 -12.52
N ILE A 39 36.76 -6.50 -13.00
CA ILE A 39 37.50 -5.54 -13.82
C ILE A 39 38.23 -4.55 -12.90
N GLY A 40 39.07 -5.05 -11.98
CA GLY A 40 40.14 -4.32 -11.26
C GLY A 40 39.97 -2.81 -10.98
N GLY A 41 38.77 -2.35 -10.61
CA GLY A 41 38.36 -0.95 -10.81
C GLY A 41 38.44 -0.11 -9.55
N SER A 42 39.53 0.63 -9.41
CA SER A 42 39.73 1.78 -8.51
C SER A 42 39.22 1.64 -7.07
N ARG A 43 40.16 1.53 -6.13
CA ARG A 43 39.98 1.65 -4.67
C ARG A 43 39.16 2.88 -4.20
N PHE A 44 38.92 3.86 -5.06
CA PHE A 44 38.07 5.04 -4.80
C PHE A 44 36.61 4.86 -5.25
N ALA A 45 36.31 3.93 -6.15
CA ALA A 45 34.97 3.68 -6.65
C ALA A 45 34.16 2.74 -5.74
N THR A 46 34.83 1.80 -5.06
CA THR A 46 34.18 0.78 -4.21
C THR A 46 33.31 1.38 -3.08
N PRO A 47 33.76 2.39 -2.31
CA PRO A 47 32.94 2.99 -1.25
C PRO A 47 31.75 3.78 -1.77
N PHE A 48 31.89 4.43 -2.93
CA PHE A 48 30.80 5.18 -3.56
C PHE A 48 29.72 4.22 -4.10
N LEU A 49 30.13 3.12 -4.72
CA LEU A 49 29.22 2.09 -5.20
C LEU A 49 28.43 1.42 -4.06
N SER A 50 29.07 1.16 -2.90
CA SER A 50 28.35 0.60 -1.75
C SER A 50 27.28 1.57 -1.21
N ILE A 51 27.58 2.88 -1.15
CA ILE A 51 26.61 3.88 -0.69
C ILE A 51 25.43 3.98 -1.65
N VAL A 52 25.69 4.02 -2.97
CA VAL A 52 24.63 4.05 -3.99
C VAL A 52 23.75 2.80 -3.89
N ARG A 53 24.35 1.62 -3.68
CA ARG A 53 23.62 0.35 -3.55
C ARG A 53 22.71 0.34 -2.32
N ASP A 54 23.24 0.71 -1.16
CA ASP A 54 22.46 0.70 0.07
C ASP A 54 21.30 1.69 -0.02
N TRP A 55 21.52 2.86 -0.64
CA TRP A 55 20.45 3.83 -0.90
C TRP A 55 19.42 3.33 -1.91
N GLU A 56 19.85 2.70 -3.01
CA GLU A 56 18.95 2.09 -4.01
C GLU A 56 18.11 0.96 -3.41
N ARG A 57 18.73 0.13 -2.58
CA ARG A 57 18.03 -0.93 -1.84
C ARG A 57 17.00 -0.33 -0.89
N ASP A 58 17.40 0.62 -0.05
CA ASP A 58 16.51 1.24 0.93
C ASP A 58 15.35 1.97 0.23
N LEU A 59 15.64 2.71 -0.85
CA LEU A 59 14.62 3.36 -1.69
C LEU A 59 13.63 2.34 -2.25
N THR A 60 14.13 1.25 -2.82
CA THR A 60 13.29 0.21 -3.43
C THR A 60 12.41 -0.45 -2.39
N ILE A 61 12.97 -0.83 -1.24
CA ILE A 61 12.23 -1.45 -0.14
C ILE A 61 11.14 -0.50 0.38
N THR A 62 11.49 0.75 0.71
CA THR A 62 10.52 1.72 1.21
C THR A 62 9.42 1.98 0.17
N TRP A 63 9.76 2.06 -1.11
CA TRP A 63 8.77 2.22 -2.18
C TRP A 63 7.77 1.08 -2.23
N ILE A 64 8.25 -0.17 -2.15
CA ILE A 64 7.38 -1.35 -2.15
C ILE A 64 6.42 -1.31 -0.97
N ILE A 65 6.93 -1.01 0.23
CA ILE A 65 6.12 -0.92 1.46
C ILE A 65 5.04 0.15 1.31
N VAL A 66 5.42 1.36 0.87
CA VAL A 66 4.49 2.47 0.63
C VAL A 66 3.44 2.08 -0.41
N GLN A 67 3.85 1.47 -1.53
CA GLN A 67 2.95 1.04 -2.59
C GLN A 67 1.93 0.01 -2.10
N GLN A 68 2.38 -1.01 -1.36
CA GLN A 68 1.49 -2.04 -0.82
C GLN A 68 0.47 -1.47 0.17
N LYS A 69 0.92 -0.64 1.12
CA LYS A 69 0.04 0.04 2.07
C LYS A 69 -0.96 0.96 1.37
N TRP A 70 -0.49 1.74 0.39
CA TRP A 70 -1.35 2.62 -0.40
C TRP A 70 -2.42 1.83 -1.18
N MET A 71 -2.05 0.71 -1.83
CA MET A 71 -3.01 -0.13 -2.56
C MET A 71 -4.09 -0.74 -1.65
N TYR A 72 -3.71 -1.13 -0.42
CA TYR A 72 -4.65 -1.64 0.57
C TYR A 72 -5.65 -0.56 1.00
N LEU A 73 -5.16 0.61 1.40
CA LEU A 73 -5.99 1.72 1.84
C LEU A 73 -6.83 2.32 0.71
N GLU A 74 -6.32 2.35 -0.53
CA GLU A 74 -7.08 2.80 -1.71
C GLU A 74 -8.37 1.98 -1.87
N ALA A 75 -8.28 0.66 -1.75
CA ALA A 75 -9.42 -0.23 -1.89
C ALA A 75 -10.51 0.02 -0.82
N ILE A 76 -10.12 0.48 0.36
CA ILE A 76 -11.02 0.71 1.49
C ILE A 76 -11.65 2.09 1.42
N PHE A 77 -10.84 3.13 1.24
CA PHE A 77 -11.30 4.52 1.23
C PHE A 77 -11.94 4.95 -0.09
N THR A 78 -11.65 4.29 -1.21
CA THR A 78 -12.23 4.67 -2.52
C THR A 78 -13.49 3.87 -2.87
N ALA A 79 -13.60 2.62 -2.41
CA ALA A 79 -14.67 1.71 -2.84
C ALA A 79 -15.70 1.36 -1.75
N GLY A 80 -15.52 1.83 -0.52
CA GLY A 80 -16.35 1.43 0.62
C GLY A 80 -16.99 2.58 1.39
N ASP A 81 -18.09 2.27 2.07
CA ASP A 81 -18.76 3.18 3.02
C ASP A 81 -17.91 3.53 4.25
N ILE A 82 -16.78 2.83 4.45
CA ILE A 82 -15.79 3.15 5.49
C ILE A 82 -15.28 4.59 5.38
N SER A 83 -15.15 5.12 4.16
CA SER A 83 -14.76 6.52 3.94
C SER A 83 -15.70 7.54 4.59
N LYS A 84 -16.99 7.22 4.70
CA LYS A 84 -17.98 8.06 5.39
C LYS A 84 -17.88 7.95 6.90
N GLN A 85 -17.39 6.82 7.41
CA GLN A 85 -17.22 6.57 8.85
C GLN A 85 -15.92 7.19 9.39
N LEU A 86 -14.90 7.33 8.53
CA LEU A 86 -13.59 7.89 8.83
C LEU A 86 -13.26 9.07 7.89
N PRO A 87 -14.01 10.19 7.97
CA PRO A 87 -13.89 11.28 7.00
C PRO A 87 -12.56 12.03 7.11
N GLN A 88 -11.97 12.11 8.30
CA GLN A 88 -10.68 12.76 8.52
C GLN A 88 -9.54 11.96 7.86
N GLU A 89 -9.57 10.64 8.03
CA GLU A 89 -8.61 9.70 7.45
C GLU A 89 -8.80 9.59 5.94
N ALA A 90 -10.04 9.63 5.44
CA ALA A 90 -10.33 9.67 4.02
C ALA A 90 -9.73 10.93 3.36
N ALA A 91 -9.94 12.11 3.97
CA ALA A 91 -9.35 13.37 3.48
C ALA A 91 -7.82 13.35 3.52
N ARG A 92 -7.23 12.76 4.58
CA ARG A 92 -5.78 12.54 4.66
C ARG A 92 -5.29 11.61 3.55
N PHE A 93 -5.97 10.48 3.34
CA PHE A 93 -5.64 9.52 2.29
C PHE A 93 -5.71 10.13 0.89
N GLU A 94 -6.65 11.03 0.60
CA GLU A 94 -6.66 11.75 -0.67
C GLU A 94 -5.40 12.62 -0.88
N GLY A 95 -4.87 13.22 0.19
CA GLY A 95 -3.60 13.94 0.16
C GLY A 95 -2.43 13.00 -0.15
N ILE A 96 -2.39 11.85 0.52
CA ILE A 96 -1.39 10.80 0.28
C ILE A 96 -1.47 10.31 -1.17
N ASP A 97 -2.68 10.01 -1.67
CA ASP A 97 -2.94 9.54 -3.03
C ASP A 97 -2.42 10.52 -4.09
N ARG A 98 -2.68 11.82 -3.93
CA ARG A 98 -2.16 12.85 -4.84
C ARG A 98 -0.63 12.88 -4.85
N SER A 99 -0.01 12.84 -3.67
CA SER A 99 1.45 12.87 -3.53
C SER A 99 2.10 11.62 -4.10
N PHE A 100 1.56 10.44 -3.78
CA PHE A 100 2.05 9.16 -4.30
C PHE A 100 1.93 9.09 -5.83
N ARG A 101 0.77 9.47 -6.41
CA ARG A 101 0.58 9.52 -7.86
C ARG A 101 1.54 10.48 -8.56
N LYS A 102 1.77 11.67 -7.99
CA LYS A 102 2.76 12.64 -8.52
C LYS A 102 4.16 12.04 -8.52
N MET A 103 4.54 11.35 -7.46
CA MET A 103 5.83 10.67 -7.34
C MET A 103 5.97 9.51 -8.33
N MET A 104 4.94 8.68 -8.51
CA MET A 104 4.93 7.61 -9.51
C MET A 104 5.11 8.17 -10.92
N ARG A 105 4.36 9.22 -11.29
CA ARG A 105 4.51 9.88 -12.61
C ARG A 105 5.93 10.39 -12.85
N ALA A 106 6.52 11.04 -11.85
CA ALA A 106 7.92 11.49 -11.92
C ALA A 106 8.89 10.31 -12.08
N ALA A 107 8.65 9.18 -11.41
CA ALA A 107 9.49 7.98 -11.56
C ALA A 107 9.35 7.34 -12.96
N GLN A 108 8.16 7.37 -13.55
CA GLN A 108 7.92 6.89 -14.92
C GLN A 108 8.71 7.70 -15.96
N GLU A 109 8.72 9.04 -15.84
CA GLU A 109 9.46 9.92 -16.75
C GLU A 109 10.98 9.69 -16.69
N VAL A 110 11.49 9.34 -15.51
CA VAL A 110 12.93 9.23 -15.29
C VAL A 110 13.51 7.89 -15.78
N GLN A 111 12.68 6.84 -15.98
CA GLN A 111 12.97 5.47 -16.50
C GLN A 111 14.18 4.70 -15.93
N TYR A 112 15.13 5.37 -15.30
CA TYR A 112 16.40 4.85 -14.81
C TYR A 112 16.46 5.06 -13.30
N VAL A 113 16.56 3.95 -12.55
CA VAL A 113 16.62 3.92 -11.09
C VAL A 113 17.72 4.87 -10.59
N MET A 114 18.88 4.88 -11.25
CA MET A 114 20.02 5.71 -10.89
C MET A 114 19.78 7.22 -10.98
N LYS A 115 18.90 7.70 -11.88
CA LYS A 115 18.50 9.12 -11.92
C LYS A 115 17.44 9.45 -10.88
N CYS A 116 16.59 8.48 -10.50
CA CYS A 116 15.75 8.59 -9.31
C CYS A 116 16.57 8.56 -8.02
N CYS A 117 17.69 7.81 -7.99
CA CYS A 117 18.65 7.77 -6.89
C CYS A 117 19.37 9.10 -6.67
N LEU A 118 19.57 9.87 -7.73
CA LEU A 118 20.18 11.21 -7.69
C LEU A 118 19.15 12.33 -7.52
N ALA A 119 17.85 12.02 -7.53
CA ALA A 119 16.81 13.00 -7.27
C ALA A 119 16.74 13.26 -5.76
N ASP A 120 17.24 14.43 -5.35
CA ASP A 120 17.27 14.86 -3.96
C ASP A 120 15.91 14.65 -3.26
N LYS A 121 15.96 14.10 -2.04
CA LYS A 121 14.85 13.93 -1.08
C LYS A 121 13.79 12.86 -1.41
N ARG A 122 13.94 12.05 -2.45
CA ARG A 122 12.93 11.01 -2.78
C ARG A 122 12.70 10.00 -1.65
N LEU A 123 13.78 9.54 -1.01
CA LEU A 123 13.70 8.59 0.10
C LEU A 123 12.99 9.22 1.32
N ASP A 124 13.25 10.49 1.59
CA ASP A 124 12.59 11.22 2.68
C ASP A 124 11.10 11.42 2.40
N ASP A 125 10.74 11.77 1.16
CA ASP A 125 9.33 11.88 0.73
C ASP A 125 8.60 10.53 0.89
N LEU A 126 9.24 9.42 0.53
CA LEU A 126 8.70 8.07 0.70
C LEU A 126 8.51 7.71 2.18
N ARG A 127 9.48 8.02 3.03
CA ARG A 127 9.38 7.82 4.48
C ARG A 127 8.25 8.64 5.09
N ASN A 128 8.07 9.87 4.64
CA ASN A 128 6.95 10.72 5.06
C ASN A 128 5.60 10.11 4.61
N LEU A 129 5.50 9.62 3.38
CA LEU A 129 4.30 8.92 2.90
C LEU A 129 4.04 7.64 3.69
N GLU A 130 5.07 6.88 4.03
CA GLU A 130 4.96 5.68 4.86
C GLU A 130 4.37 6.00 6.23
N GLN A 131 4.85 7.06 6.89
CA GLN A 131 4.35 7.50 8.19
C GLN A 131 2.88 7.94 8.11
N GLU A 132 2.51 8.70 7.09
CA GLU A 132 1.12 9.13 6.89
C GLU A 132 0.19 7.95 6.60
N LEU A 133 0.64 6.95 5.83
CA LEU A 133 -0.09 5.71 5.61
C LEU A 133 -0.26 4.90 6.90
N GLU A 134 0.76 4.86 7.76
CA GLU A 134 0.70 4.18 9.05
C GLU A 134 -0.34 4.81 9.97
N ILE A 135 -0.45 6.14 9.98
CA ILE A 135 -1.48 6.85 10.75
C ILE A 135 -2.88 6.45 10.27
N CYS A 136 -3.12 6.43 8.97
CA CYS A 136 -4.40 5.98 8.40
C CYS A 136 -4.69 4.52 8.74
N GLN A 137 -3.69 3.64 8.64
CA GLN A 137 -3.83 2.22 8.92
C GLN A 137 -4.15 1.96 10.39
N LYS A 138 -3.51 2.69 11.31
CA LYS A 138 -3.79 2.62 12.73
C LYS A 138 -5.23 3.06 13.04
N ALA A 139 -5.65 4.21 12.51
CA ALA A 139 -7.02 4.69 12.72
C ALA A 139 -8.08 3.72 12.20
N LEU A 140 -7.81 3.06 11.06
CA LEU A 140 -8.66 1.99 10.55
C LEU A 140 -8.73 0.80 11.51
N ASN A 141 -7.60 0.35 12.05
CA ASN A 141 -7.56 -0.76 13.00
C ASN A 141 -8.32 -0.44 14.29
N ASP A 142 -8.12 0.76 14.84
CA ASP A 142 -8.81 1.24 16.04
C ASP A 142 -10.34 1.27 15.81
N TYR A 143 -10.78 1.70 14.61
CA TYR A 143 -12.18 1.66 14.21
C TYR A 143 -12.74 0.22 14.15
N LEU A 144 -12.00 -0.72 13.55
CA LEU A 144 -12.42 -2.12 13.48
C LEU A 144 -12.50 -2.75 14.86
N GLU A 145 -11.56 -2.45 15.75
CA GLU A 145 -11.56 -2.92 17.13
C GLU A 145 -12.76 -2.37 17.91
N ALA A 146 -13.07 -1.07 17.78
CA ALA A 146 -14.27 -0.49 18.37
C ALA A 146 -15.55 -1.19 17.90
N LYS A 147 -15.63 -1.55 16.61
CA LYS A 147 -16.75 -2.33 16.08
C LYS A 147 -16.78 -3.77 16.61
N ARG A 148 -15.64 -4.42 16.84
CA ARG A 148 -15.57 -5.74 17.49
C ARG A 148 -16.07 -5.69 18.93
N ASN A 149 -15.70 -4.66 19.67
CA ASN A 149 -16.15 -4.46 21.05
C ASN A 149 -17.67 -4.21 21.14
N ALA A 150 -18.23 -3.49 20.17
CA ALA A 150 -19.68 -3.28 20.09
C ALA A 150 -20.46 -4.55 19.68
N PHE A 151 -19.86 -5.40 18.83
CA PHE A 151 -20.47 -6.63 18.33
C PHE A 151 -19.52 -7.83 18.50
N PRO A 152 -19.58 -8.55 19.63
CA PRO A 152 -18.64 -9.63 19.95
C PRO A 152 -18.56 -10.77 18.92
N ARG A 153 -19.54 -10.92 18.03
CA ARG A 153 -19.49 -11.89 16.93
C ARG A 153 -18.38 -11.58 15.91
N PHE A 154 -17.96 -10.32 15.79
CA PHE A 154 -16.88 -9.94 14.89
C PHE A 154 -15.48 -10.37 15.36
N PHE A 155 -15.35 -10.92 16.58
CA PHE A 155 -14.10 -11.59 17.00
C PHE A 155 -13.84 -12.91 16.28
N PHE A 156 -14.87 -13.53 15.67
CA PHE A 156 -14.74 -14.81 14.96
C PHE A 156 -14.37 -14.68 13.48
N ILE A 157 -14.27 -13.44 12.96
CA ILE A 157 -13.94 -13.17 11.56
C ILE A 157 -12.70 -12.29 11.45
N SER A 158 -11.99 -12.42 10.34
CA SER A 158 -10.82 -11.61 10.01
C SER A 158 -11.19 -10.14 9.75
N SER A 159 -10.20 -9.25 9.83
CA SER A 159 -10.41 -7.82 9.53
C SER A 159 -10.86 -7.59 8.08
N ASP A 160 -10.39 -8.38 7.12
CA ASP A 160 -10.78 -8.24 5.71
C ASP A 160 -12.22 -8.72 5.46
N GLU A 161 -12.66 -9.79 6.12
CA GLU A 161 -14.07 -10.22 6.11
C GLU A 161 -14.96 -9.15 6.74
N MET A 162 -14.53 -8.59 7.87
CA MET A 162 -15.22 -7.50 8.54
C MET A 162 -15.35 -6.26 7.66
N LEU A 163 -14.27 -5.86 6.98
CA LEU A 163 -14.27 -4.75 6.04
C LEU A 163 -15.18 -5.02 4.83
N SER A 164 -15.26 -6.26 4.36
CA SER A 164 -16.16 -6.65 3.26
C SER A 164 -17.63 -6.51 3.66
N ILE A 165 -17.97 -6.90 4.90
CA ILE A 165 -19.31 -6.74 5.49
C ILE A 165 -19.64 -5.26 5.71
N LEU A 166 -18.74 -4.49 6.33
CA LEU A 166 -18.94 -3.07 6.64
C LEU A 166 -18.91 -2.18 5.39
N GLY A 167 -18.18 -2.58 4.36
CA GLY A 167 -18.07 -1.87 3.08
C GLY A 167 -19.26 -2.09 2.13
N GLY A 168 -20.30 -2.80 2.57
CA GLY A 168 -21.54 -3.00 1.82
C GLY A 168 -21.41 -3.92 0.61
N LYS A 169 -20.34 -4.71 0.50
CA LYS A 169 -20.05 -5.46 -0.73
C LYS A 169 -20.89 -6.69 -0.97
N GLU A 170 -21.52 -7.31 0.03
CA GLU A 170 -22.56 -8.34 -0.18
C GLU A 170 -23.47 -8.50 1.04
N LEU A 171 -24.69 -7.96 0.97
CA LEU A 171 -25.78 -8.35 1.88
C LEU A 171 -26.22 -9.81 1.69
N SER A 172 -25.89 -10.41 0.54
CA SER A 172 -26.13 -11.82 0.18
C SER A 172 -25.22 -12.80 0.95
N LEU A 173 -23.92 -12.51 1.09
CA LEU A 173 -22.96 -13.34 1.85
C LEU A 173 -23.20 -13.30 3.35
N ILE A 174 -23.82 -12.24 3.85
CA ILE A 174 -24.25 -12.15 5.23
C ILE A 174 -25.21 -13.30 5.55
N GLN A 175 -26.02 -13.77 4.60
CA GLN A 175 -26.91 -14.92 4.82
C GLN A 175 -26.12 -16.23 5.00
N GLU A 176 -25.10 -16.52 4.18
CA GLU A 176 -24.25 -17.72 4.32
C GLU A 176 -23.38 -17.69 5.58
N HIS A 177 -22.82 -16.53 5.95
CA HIS A 177 -22.01 -16.41 7.17
C HIS A 177 -22.86 -16.33 8.45
N ILE A 178 -24.07 -15.76 8.42
CA ILE A 178 -25.02 -15.80 9.54
C ILE A 178 -25.57 -17.22 9.75
N ILE A 179 -25.76 -18.01 8.69
CA ILE A 179 -26.18 -19.42 8.82
C ILE A 179 -25.15 -20.23 9.63
N LYS A 180 -23.86 -19.90 9.58
CA LYS A 180 -22.82 -20.50 10.46
C LYS A 180 -22.85 -20.00 11.91
N VAL A 181 -23.43 -18.82 12.19
CA VAL A 181 -23.46 -18.18 13.52
C VAL A 181 -24.80 -18.36 14.26
N ASN A 182 -25.66 -19.24 13.75
CA ASN A 182 -26.85 -19.79 14.42
C ASN A 182 -28.15 -18.95 14.36
N ILE A 183 -29.22 -19.69 14.08
CA ILE A 183 -30.54 -19.36 13.52
C ILE A 183 -31.47 -18.49 14.41
N HIS A 184 -31.05 -18.01 15.58
CA HIS A 184 -32.00 -17.45 16.57
C HIS A 184 -32.06 -15.93 16.72
N THR A 185 -31.28 -15.13 15.98
CA THR A 185 -31.19 -13.67 16.24
C THR A 185 -31.67 -12.75 15.11
N CYS A 186 -32.08 -13.29 13.94
CA CYS A 186 -32.53 -12.45 12.83
C CYS A 186 -33.83 -11.67 13.12
N LEU A 187 -34.62 -12.04 14.13
CA LEU A 187 -35.83 -11.28 14.47
C LEU A 187 -35.56 -9.93 15.17
N LEU A 188 -34.34 -9.63 15.60
CA LEU A 188 -34.04 -8.40 16.35
C LEU A 188 -33.29 -7.34 15.56
N ILE A 189 -32.70 -7.67 14.40
CA ILE A 189 -31.87 -6.73 13.65
C ILE A 189 -32.71 -5.86 12.72
N ASP A 190 -33.88 -6.33 12.26
CA ASP A 190 -34.79 -5.55 11.41
C ASP A 190 -35.44 -4.35 12.13
N SER A 191 -35.39 -4.27 13.46
CA SER A 191 -36.02 -3.20 14.24
C SER A 191 -35.07 -2.10 14.72
N SER A 192 -33.75 -2.22 14.49
CA SER A 192 -32.75 -1.28 15.05
C SER A 192 -31.96 -0.49 14.01
N PHE A 193 -32.32 -0.60 12.73
CA PHE A 193 -31.67 0.10 11.61
C PHE A 193 -32.58 1.15 10.91
N TYR A 194 -33.59 1.65 11.63
CA TYR A 194 -34.25 2.94 11.35
C TYR A 194 -33.97 3.93 12.47
#